data_AF-Q99Q83-F1
#
_entry.id   AF-Q99Q83-F1
#
_cell.length_a   1.000
_cell.length_b   1.000
_cell.length_c   1.000
_cell.angle_alpha   90.00
_cell.angle_beta   90.00
_cell.angle_gamma   90.00
#
_symmetry.space_group_name_H-M   'P 1'
#
loop_
_entity.id
_entity.type
_entity.pdbx_description
1 polymer ?
#
loop_
_entity_poly.entity_id
_entity_poly.type
_entity_poly.pdbx_seq_one_letter_code
_entity_poly.pdbx_strand_id
1 'polypeptide(L)'
;DPAYARQTCEAILSAVYSNNKDQCCKLLISKGVSITPFLKEIGEAAQNAGLPGEIKNGVFTPGGAGANPFVVPLIASASIKYPHMFINHNQQVSFKA
;
A
#
# COMPACT_ATOMS: atom_id res chain seq x y z
N ASP A 1 17.56 -16.98 2.13
CA ASP A 1 16.53 -17.51 1.21
C ASP A 1 16.31 -16.50 0.07
N PRO A 2 16.72 -16.82 -1.16
CA PRO A 2 16.55 -15.93 -2.33
C PRO A 2 15.09 -15.62 -2.67
N ALA A 3 14.16 -16.56 -2.40
CA ALA A 3 12.74 -16.33 -2.64
C ALA A 3 12.20 -15.28 -1.67
N TYR A 4 12.62 -15.34 -0.41
CA TYR A 4 12.26 -14.34 0.60
C TYR A 4 12.76 -12.93 0.24
N ALA A 5 13.99 -12.81 -0.26
CA ALA A 5 14.54 -11.51 -0.68
C ALA A 5 13.71 -10.90 -1.82
N ARG A 6 13.34 -11.70 -2.82
CA ARG A 6 12.48 -11.26 -3.92
C ARG A 6 11.10 -10.84 -3.44
N GLN A 7 10.44 -11.67 -2.63
CA GLN A 7 9.12 -11.37 -2.07
C GLN A 7 9.14 -10.09 -1.22
N THR A 8 10.25 -9.84 -0.52
CA THR A 8 10.44 -8.60 0.25
C THR A 8 10.45 -7.39 -0.67
N CYS A 9 11.25 -7.39 -1.73
CA CYS A 9 11.28 -6.28 -2.70
C CYS A 9 9.90 -6.04 -3.33
N GLU A 10 9.21 -7.10 -3.75
CA GLU A 10 7.87 -7.03 -4.33
C GLU A 10 6.84 -6.46 -3.34
N ALA A 11 6.89 -6.89 -2.08
CA ALA A 11 6.00 -6.42 -1.02
C ALA A 11 6.23 -4.95 -0.65
N ILE A 12 7.49 -4.50 -0.59
CA ILE A 12 7.82 -3.10 -0.29
C ILE A 12 7.33 -2.17 -1.40
N LEU A 13 7.61 -2.50 -2.67
CA LEU A 13 7.14 -1.71 -3.80
C LEU A 13 5.61 -1.71 -3.91
N SER A 14 4.96 -2.86 -3.63
CA SER A 14 3.50 -2.93 -3.59
C SER A 14 2.89 -2.10 -2.45
N ALA A 15 3.56 -2.01 -1.30
CA ALA A 15 3.14 -1.16 -0.20
C ALA A 15 3.26 0.35 -0.55
N VAL A 16 4.33 0.75 -1.24
CA VAL A 16 4.50 2.11 -1.75
C VAL A 16 3.38 2.46 -2.74
N TYR A 17 3.11 1.55 -3.69
CA TYR A 17 1.99 1.68 -4.62
C TYR A 17 0.65 1.88 -3.88
N SER A 18 0.35 1.03 -2.90
CA SER A 18 -0.90 1.11 -2.14
C SER A 18 -1.04 2.42 -1.36
N ASN A 19 0.01 2.88 -0.68
CA ASN A 19 -0.03 4.13 0.08
C ASN A 19 -0.25 5.33 -0.86
N ASN A 20 0.51 5.41 -1.95
CA ASN A 20 0.36 6.48 -2.94
C ASN A 20 -1.05 6.48 -3.56
N LYS A 21 -1.55 5.29 -3.95
CA LYS A 21 -2.89 5.14 -4.50
C LYS A 21 -3.95 5.67 -3.54
N ASP A 22 -3.94 5.24 -2.29
CA ASP A 22 -4.98 5.60 -1.32
C ASP A 22 -4.95 7.09 -0.97
N GLN A 23 -3.76 7.68 -0.82
CA GLN A 23 -3.61 9.12 -0.53
C GLN A 23 -4.09 9.98 -1.70
N CYS A 24 -3.60 9.72 -2.91
CA CYS A 24 -3.97 10.50 -4.09
C CYS A 24 -5.44 10.31 -4.46
N CYS A 25 -5.99 9.10 -4.38
CA CYS A 25 -7.42 8.88 -4.63
C CYS A 25 -8.29 9.69 -3.67
N LYS A 26 -7.96 9.73 -2.37
CA LYS A 26 -8.71 10.57 -1.40
C LYS A 26 -8.69 12.05 -1.80
N LEU A 27 -7.53 12.56 -2.21
CA LEU A 27 -7.37 13.95 -2.64
C LEU A 27 -8.14 14.24 -3.94
N LEU A 28 -8.05 13.37 -4.96
CA LEU A 28 -8.76 13.55 -6.23
C LEU A 28 -10.28 13.50 -6.04
N ILE A 29 -10.77 12.56 -5.24
CA ILE A 29 -12.19 12.46 -4.90
C ILE A 29 -12.65 13.72 -4.16
N SER A 30 -11.88 14.25 -3.20
CA SER A 30 -12.23 15.49 -2.51
C SER A 30 -12.30 16.72 -3.44
N LYS A 31 -11.62 16.67 -4.58
CA LYS A 31 -11.62 17.72 -5.61
C LYS A 31 -12.67 17.46 -6.71
N GLY A 32 -13.44 16.37 -6.62
CA GLY A 32 -14.39 15.97 -7.67
C GLY A 32 -13.73 15.53 -8.98
N VAL A 33 -12.45 15.16 -8.94
CA VAL A 33 -11.68 14.73 -10.12
C VAL A 33 -11.75 13.21 -10.25
N SER A 34 -11.93 12.72 -11.48
CA SER A 34 -11.91 11.29 -11.77
C SER A 34 -10.56 10.65 -11.42
N ILE A 35 -10.59 9.53 -10.72
CA ILE A 35 -9.39 8.77 -10.32
C ILE A 35 -8.85 7.87 -11.45
N THR A 36 -9.64 7.60 -12.48
CA THR A 36 -9.30 6.61 -13.52
C THR A 36 -7.99 6.92 -14.25
N PRO A 37 -7.69 8.17 -14.69
CA PRO A 37 -6.43 8.48 -15.35
C PRO A 37 -5.23 8.23 -14.43
N PHE A 38 -5.34 8.65 -13.17
CA PHE A 38 -4.31 8.44 -12.16
C PHE A 38 -4.05 6.95 -11.91
N LEU A 39 -5.12 6.15 -11.72
CA LEU A 39 -4.99 4.71 -11.51
C LEU A 39 -4.29 4.00 -12.67
N LYS A 40 -4.55 4.43 -13.91
CA LYS A 40 -3.89 3.87 -15.09
C LYS A 40 -2.39 4.18 -15.09
N GLU A 41 -2.02 5.44 -14.85
CA GLU A 41 -0.63 5.89 -14.84
C GLU A 41 0.20 5.17 -13.75
N ILE A 42 -0.32 5.09 -12.52
CA ILE A 42 0.40 4.39 -11.44
C ILE A 42 0.44 2.87 -11.68
N GLY A 43 -0.56 2.31 -12.35
CA GLY A 43 -0.58 0.91 -12.75
C GLY A 43 0.52 0.60 -13.75
N GLU A 44 0.66 1.43 -14.79
CA GLU A 44 1.75 1.32 -15.77
C GLU A 44 3.12 1.48 -15.10
N ALA A 45 3.28 2.44 -14.18
CA ALA A 45 4.52 2.59 -13.41
C ALA A 45 4.85 1.35 -12.58
N ALA A 46 3.85 0.74 -11.93
CA ALA A 46 4.03 -0.48 -11.15
C ALA A 46 4.40 -1.68 -12.02
N GLN A 47 3.81 -1.79 -13.21
CA GLN A 47 4.17 -2.80 -14.20
C GLN A 47 5.60 -2.62 -14.70
N ASN A 48 6.01 -1.38 -15.00
CA ASN A 48 7.37 -1.04 -15.42
C ASN A 48 8.41 -1.29 -14.33
N ALA A 49 8.02 -1.19 -13.05
CA ALA A 49 8.85 -1.57 -11.91
C ALA A 49 9.02 -3.11 -11.77
N GLY A 50 8.40 -3.90 -12.65
CA GLY A 50 8.51 -5.36 -12.67
C GLY A 50 7.65 -6.08 -11.62
N LEU A 51 6.65 -5.39 -11.04
CA LEU A 51 5.75 -6.03 -10.08
C LEU A 51 4.85 -7.06 -10.79
N PRO A 52 4.62 -8.24 -10.18
CA PRO A 52 3.61 -9.17 -10.67
C PRO A 52 2.20 -8.64 -10.35
N GLY A 53 1.24 -8.85 -11.24
CA GLY A 53 -0.12 -8.37 -11.08
C GLY A 53 -1.03 -8.67 -12.26
N GLU A 54 -2.21 -8.07 -12.24
CA GLU A 54 -3.26 -8.27 -13.26
C GLU A 54 -3.75 -6.94 -13.82
N ILE A 55 -4.17 -6.96 -15.09
CA ILE A 55 -4.86 -5.82 -15.71
C ILE A 55 -6.37 -6.08 -15.67
N LYS A 56 -7.12 -5.15 -15.08
CA LYS A 56 -8.60 -5.17 -15.08
C LYS A 56 -9.10 -3.83 -15.60
N ASN A 57 -10.00 -3.86 -16.59
CA ASN A 57 -10.55 -2.66 -17.23
C ASN A 57 -9.48 -1.65 -17.71
N GLY A 58 -8.35 -2.15 -18.22
CA GLY A 58 -7.25 -1.32 -18.72
C GLY A 58 -6.36 -0.70 -17.62
N VAL A 59 -6.53 -1.09 -16.36
CA VAL A 59 -5.69 -0.65 -15.23
C VAL A 59 -4.91 -1.83 -14.68
N PHE A 60 -3.59 -1.74 -14.66
CA PHE A 60 -2.72 -2.71 -14.00
C PHE A 60 -2.78 -2.53 -12.47
N THR A 61 -2.92 -3.62 -11.73
CA THR A 61 -2.87 -3.63 -10.27
C THR A 61 -1.89 -4.70 -9.78
N PRO A 62 -0.87 -4.35 -8.98
CA PRO A 62 0.04 -5.30 -8.38
C PRO A 62 -0.70 -6.33 -7.52
N GLY A 63 -0.31 -7.61 -7.61
CA GLY A 63 -0.89 -8.68 -6.80
C GLY A 63 -0.62 -8.52 -5.30
N GLY A 64 0.50 -7.87 -4.95
CA GLY A 64 0.86 -7.53 -3.57
C GLY A 64 0.22 -6.24 -3.05
N ALA A 65 -0.63 -5.56 -3.82
CA ALA A 65 -1.27 -4.33 -3.38
C ALA A 65 -2.19 -4.61 -2.17
N GLY A 66 -1.97 -3.88 -1.07
CA GLY A 66 -2.77 -4.02 0.14
C GLY A 66 -1.93 -3.85 1.40
N ALA A 67 -2.07 -4.79 2.34
CA ALA A 67 -1.37 -4.75 3.62
C ALA A 67 0.11 -5.11 3.44
N ASN A 68 1.00 -4.29 3.99
CA ASN A 68 2.42 -4.61 4.05
C ASN A 68 2.66 -5.75 5.07
N PRO A 69 3.18 -6.92 4.65
CA PRO A 69 3.35 -8.09 5.52
C PRO A 69 4.33 -7.85 6.67
N PHE A 70 5.20 -6.84 6.58
CA PHE A 70 6.18 -6.50 7.63
C PHE A 70 5.61 -5.54 8.67
N VAL A 71 4.63 -4.71 8.31
CA VAL A 71 4.02 -3.74 9.24
C VAL A 71 3.01 -4.41 10.17
N VAL A 72 2.25 -5.38 9.65
CA VAL A 72 1.23 -6.12 10.43
C VAL A 72 1.78 -6.71 11.74
N PRO A 73 2.86 -7.52 11.74
CA PRO A 73 3.37 -8.11 12.97
C PRO A 73 3.96 -7.07 13.95
N LEU A 74 4.54 -5.97 13.43
CA LEU A 74 5.07 -4.89 14.26
C LEU A 74 3.94 -4.18 15.02
N ILE A 75 2.87 -3.81 14.31
CA ILE A 75 1.71 -3.14 14.92
C ILE A 75 0.98 -4.08 15.88
N ALA A 76 0.80 -5.35 15.52
CA ALA A 76 0.17 -6.34 16.39
C ALA A 76 0.96 -6.53 17.70
N SER A 77 2.28 -6.65 17.61
CA SER A 77 3.14 -6.81 18.80
C SER A 77 3.13 -5.57 19.69
N ALA A 78 3.20 -4.38 19.07
CA ALA A 78 3.20 -3.12 19.78
C ALA A 78 1.86 -2.83 20.46
N SER A 79 0.73 -3.16 19.82
CA SER A 79 -0.61 -2.93 20.37
C SER A 79 -0.92 -3.86 21.55
N ILE A 80 -0.43 -5.11 21.52
CA ILE A 80 -0.54 -6.03 22.65
C ILE A 80 0.30 -5.54 23.83
N LYS A 81 1.51 -5.03 23.57
CA LYS A 81 2.44 -4.59 24.62
C LYS A 81 2.05 -3.24 25.24
N TYR A 82 1.52 -2.31 24.44
CA TYR A 82 1.20 -0.95 24.86
C TYR A 82 -0.22 -0.54 24.44
N PRO A 83 -1.27 -1.23 24.90
CA PRO A 83 -2.63 -1.05 24.39
C PRO A 83 -3.16 0.38 24.55
N HIS A 84 -2.79 1.08 25.63
CA HIS A 84 -3.19 2.46 25.89
C HIS A 84 -2.65 3.46 24.85
N MET A 85 -1.53 3.15 24.17
CA MET A 85 -0.96 3.99 23.11
C MET A 85 -1.67 3.80 21.76
N PHE A 86 -2.53 2.79 21.63
CA PHE A 86 -3.25 2.45 20.39
C PHE A 86 -4.76 2.72 20.49
N ILE A 87 -5.24 3.45 21.50
CA ILE A 87 -6.67 3.82 21.59
C ILE A 87 -6.99 4.96 20.63
N ASN A 88 -6.10 5.96 20.52
CA ASN A 88 -6.31 7.14 19.70
C ASN A 88 -6.00 6.86 18.22
N HIS A 89 -6.91 7.22 17.31
CA HIS A 89 -6.72 7.03 15.87
C HIS A 89 -5.47 7.73 15.32
N ASN A 90 -5.18 8.96 15.75
CA ASN A 90 -4.00 9.69 15.30
C ASN A 90 -2.70 9.00 15.76
N GLN A 91 -2.69 8.41 16.96
CA GLN A 91 -1.54 7.62 17.42
C GLN A 91 -1.40 6.33 16.61
N GLN A 92 -2.50 5.61 16.34
CA GLN A 92 -2.48 4.42 15.49
C GLN A 92 -1.93 4.73 14.08
N VAL A 93 -2.35 5.84 13.48
CA VAL A 93 -1.86 6.29 12.18
C VAL A 93 -0.38 6.67 12.27
N SER A 94 0.03 7.37 13.32
CA SER A 94 1.43 7.76 13.53
C SER A 94 2.38 6.57 13.72
N PHE A 95 1.94 5.48 14.36
CA PHE A 95 2.77 4.28 14.53
C PHE A 95 2.85 3.43 13.26
N LYS A 96 1.93 3.63 12.31
CA LYS A 96 1.88 2.91 11.04
C LYS A 96 2.55 3.65 9.88
N ALA A 97 2.79 4.95 10.05
CA ALA A 97 3.48 5.83 9.09
C ALA A 97 4.97 5.50 9.01
#